data_AF-A0A3B8RZN7-F1
#
_entry.id   AF-A0A3B8RZN7-F1
#
_cell.length_a   1.000
_cell.length_b   1.000
_cell.length_c   1.000
_cell.angle_alpha   90.00
_cell.angle_beta   90.00
_cell.angle_gamma   90.00
#
_symmetry.space_group_name_H-M   'P 1'
#
loop_
_entity.id
_entity.type
_entity.pdbx_description
1 polymer ?
#
loop_
_entity_poly.entity_id
_entity_poly.type
_entity_poly.pdbx_seq_one_letter_code
_entity_poly.pdbx_strand_id
1 'polypeptide(L)'
;TSNKIFKKTIKHAIFFPIAFFISNIFLSYVIGMDELIKIITAPPSKHLAGFISMLAFSGIFYWIFSYFREQVCTLVCPYGRLQGVLLDQDSIVIAYDNFRGEPRGKLKKNEAKSKLGDCIDCNLCVDVCPTGIDIRNGIQLECVNCTACIDACDTVMDKIDRPRGLIRYDSLRGIEKKEKFHFTPRMAGYSSVLILILSVLSYLLVTRSDLSINILRTPGLLFQEQPDNKCSNIYDLNITNKSFNYTPIELKLKNVEGELKLLGDELNLKPQEKHDSKFLLILPKTSIAKMNTPITILVYSNDKLLKEVKTSFLGPVAEKGKS
;
A
#
# COMPACT_ATOMS: atom_id res chain seq x y z
N THR A 1 -38.35 -4.76 25.39
CA THR A 1 -39.31 -4.59 24.28
C THR A 1 -38.77 -5.23 23.02
N SER A 2 -39.58 -6.05 22.32
CA SER A 2 -39.21 -6.75 21.08
C SER A 2 -38.51 -5.85 20.05
N ASN A 3 -38.97 -4.61 19.89
CA ASN A 3 -38.35 -3.60 19.01
C ASN A 3 -36.88 -3.30 19.29
N LYS A 4 -36.43 -3.31 20.57
CA LYS A 4 -35.04 -3.07 20.93
C LYS A 4 -34.15 -4.26 20.52
N ILE A 5 -34.68 -5.48 20.65
CA ILE A 5 -33.99 -6.70 20.22
C ILE A 5 -33.87 -6.72 18.70
N PHE A 6 -34.98 -6.46 17.98
CA PHE A 6 -34.98 -6.40 16.52
C PHE A 6 -33.97 -5.40 15.96
N LYS A 7 -33.95 -4.15 16.46
CA LYS A 7 -32.98 -3.13 16.05
C LYS A 7 -31.53 -3.54 16.35
N LYS A 8 -31.30 -4.19 17.50
CA LYS A 8 -29.97 -4.68 17.88
C LYS A 8 -29.52 -5.83 16.97
N THR A 9 -30.40 -6.80 16.70
CA THR A 9 -30.12 -7.91 15.79
C THR A 9 -29.81 -7.43 14.38
N ILE A 10 -30.61 -6.50 13.83
CA ILE A 10 -30.33 -5.90 12.51
C ILE A 10 -28.96 -5.21 12.50
N LYS A 11 -28.65 -4.42 13.53
CA LYS A 11 -27.35 -3.76 13.63
C LYS A 11 -26.19 -4.76 13.53
N HIS A 12 -26.25 -5.83 14.33
CA HIS A 12 -25.20 -6.85 14.31
C HIS A 12 -25.18 -7.68 13.02
N ALA A 13 -26.35 -7.93 12.41
CA ALA A 13 -26.48 -8.59 11.13
C ALA A 13 -25.89 -7.77 9.97
N ILE A 14 -25.87 -6.43 10.06
CA ILE A 14 -25.20 -5.55 9.09
C ILE A 14 -23.70 -5.45 9.40
N PHE A 15 -23.34 -5.33 10.68
CA PHE A 15 -21.95 -5.12 11.09
C PHE A 15 -21.07 -6.34 10.80
N PHE A 16 -21.60 -7.54 10.96
CA PHE A 16 -20.83 -8.76 10.77
C PHE A 16 -20.37 -8.96 9.31
N PRO A 17 -21.22 -8.88 8.27
CA PRO A 17 -20.79 -8.97 6.87
C PRO A 17 -19.77 -7.89 6.49
N ILE A 18 -19.95 -6.66 6.95
CA ILE A 18 -19.01 -5.57 6.67
C ILE A 18 -17.65 -5.86 7.32
N ALA A 19 -17.66 -6.24 8.60
CA ALA A 19 -16.43 -6.58 9.32
C ALA A 19 -15.73 -7.79 8.69
N PHE A 20 -16.49 -8.83 8.31
CA PHE A 20 -15.98 -10.01 7.62
C PHE A 20 -15.38 -9.65 6.25
N PHE A 21 -16.03 -8.80 5.47
CA PHE A 21 -15.51 -8.41 4.17
C PHE A 21 -14.20 -7.62 4.28
N ILE A 22 -14.17 -6.60 5.15
CA ILE A 22 -12.98 -5.76 5.36
C ILE A 22 -11.82 -6.58 5.94
N SER A 23 -12.10 -7.44 6.92
CA SER A 23 -11.09 -8.30 7.55
C SER A 23 -10.47 -9.27 6.55
N ASN A 24 -11.27 -9.85 5.65
CA ASN A 24 -10.78 -10.77 4.63
C ASN A 24 -9.98 -10.07 3.53
N ILE A 25 -10.38 -8.86 3.11
CA ILE A 25 -9.55 -8.05 2.22
C ILE A 25 -8.19 -7.77 2.86
N PHE A 26 -8.16 -7.39 4.13
CA PHE A 26 -6.89 -7.17 4.82
C PHE A 26 -6.08 -8.47 4.95
N LEU A 27 -6.72 -9.60 5.24
CA LEU A 27 -6.07 -10.91 5.29
C LEU A 27 -5.45 -11.28 3.93
N SER A 28 -6.12 -10.95 2.82
CA SER A 28 -5.60 -11.19 1.46
C SER A 28 -4.28 -10.48 1.18
N TYR A 29 -3.98 -9.37 1.87
CA TYR A 29 -2.69 -8.69 1.77
C TYR A 29 -1.56 -9.52 2.38
N VAL A 30 -1.86 -10.35 3.38
CA VAL A 30 -0.86 -11.15 4.12
C VAL A 30 -0.64 -12.52 3.45
N ILE A 31 -1.73 -13.22 3.11
CA ILE A 31 -1.65 -14.59 2.57
C ILE A 31 -1.83 -14.68 1.04
N GLY A 32 -2.17 -13.57 0.39
CA GLY A 32 -2.50 -13.54 -1.04
C GLY A 32 -3.99 -13.82 -1.32
N MET A 33 -4.49 -13.26 -2.42
CA MET A 33 -5.89 -13.42 -2.84
C MET A 33 -6.21 -14.86 -3.25
N ASP A 34 -5.32 -15.51 -4.00
CA ASP A 34 -5.56 -16.88 -4.49
C ASP A 34 -5.67 -17.88 -3.35
N GLU A 35 -4.83 -17.75 -2.33
CA GLU A 35 -4.86 -18.63 -1.16
C GLU A 35 -6.10 -18.37 -0.31
N LEU A 36 -6.51 -17.10 -0.15
CA LEU A 36 -7.77 -16.77 0.52
C LEU A 36 -8.98 -17.38 -0.19
N ILE A 37 -9.04 -17.31 -1.52
CA ILE A 37 -10.14 -17.91 -2.31
C ILE A 37 -10.15 -19.43 -2.13
N LYS A 38 -8.98 -20.08 -2.12
CA LYS A 38 -8.90 -21.52 -1.82
C LYS A 38 -9.41 -21.84 -0.43
N ILE A 39 -9.04 -21.07 0.59
CA ILE A 39 -9.51 -21.28 1.98
C ILE A 39 -11.04 -21.12 2.07
N ILE A 40 -11.64 -20.19 1.33
CA ILE A 40 -13.09 -19.95 1.33
C ILE A 40 -13.85 -21.05 0.56
N THR A 41 -13.29 -21.54 -0.55
CA THR A 41 -13.97 -22.51 -1.43
C THR A 41 -13.74 -23.96 -1.06
N ALA A 42 -12.61 -24.28 -0.41
CA ALA A 42 -12.28 -25.63 0.01
C ALA A 42 -13.02 -26.05 1.30
N PRO A 43 -13.21 -27.36 1.52
CA PRO A 43 -13.73 -27.85 2.79
C PRO A 43 -12.86 -27.39 3.97
N PRO A 44 -13.45 -26.91 5.09
CA PRO A 44 -12.69 -26.42 6.24
C PRO A 44 -11.68 -27.43 6.82
N SER A 45 -11.92 -28.73 6.61
CA SER A 45 -11.01 -29.81 7.03
C SER A 45 -9.67 -29.82 6.32
N LYS A 46 -9.57 -29.26 5.09
CA LYS A 46 -8.32 -29.22 4.32
C LYS A 46 -7.44 -28.00 4.66
N HIS A 47 -8.04 -26.93 5.19
CA HIS A 47 -7.34 -25.69 5.52
C HIS A 47 -7.72 -25.21 6.94
N LEU A 48 -7.65 -26.12 7.92
CA LEU A 48 -8.12 -25.86 9.28
C LEU A 48 -7.48 -24.61 9.90
N ALA A 49 -6.16 -24.46 9.76
CA ALA A 49 -5.43 -23.30 10.27
C ALA A 49 -5.83 -21.99 9.57
N GLY A 50 -5.99 -22.01 8.23
CA GLY A 50 -6.40 -20.84 7.45
C GLY A 50 -7.84 -20.43 7.78
N PHE A 51 -8.75 -21.39 7.91
CA PHE A 51 -10.13 -21.17 8.29
C PHE A 51 -10.26 -20.60 9.72
N ILE A 52 -9.53 -21.17 10.69
CA ILE A 52 -9.49 -20.66 12.07
C ILE A 52 -8.93 -19.22 12.09
N SER A 53 -7.85 -18.97 11.35
CA SER A 53 -7.24 -17.63 11.26
C SER A 53 -8.21 -16.62 10.68
N MET A 54 -8.91 -16.98 9.60
CA MET A 54 -9.94 -16.15 8.97
C MET A 54 -11.08 -15.80 9.94
N LEU A 55 -11.61 -16.80 10.66
CA LEU A 55 -12.67 -16.60 11.63
C LEU A 55 -12.21 -15.76 12.83
N ALA A 56 -11.01 -16.04 13.36
CA ALA A 56 -10.44 -15.29 14.46
C ALA A 56 -10.22 -13.82 14.07
N PHE A 57 -9.63 -13.59 12.90
CA PHE A 57 -9.37 -12.25 12.39
C PHE A 57 -10.66 -11.46 12.15
N SER A 58 -11.66 -12.09 11.51
CA SER A 58 -12.98 -11.50 11.30
C SER A 58 -13.72 -11.26 12.63
N GLY A 59 -13.58 -12.16 13.60
CA GLY A 59 -14.16 -12.03 14.94
C GLY A 59 -13.56 -10.85 15.71
N ILE A 60 -12.24 -10.68 15.66
CA ILE A 60 -11.54 -9.53 16.26
C ILE A 60 -12.01 -8.22 15.60
N PHE A 61 -12.03 -8.16 14.27
CA PHE A 61 -12.51 -6.98 13.54
C PHE A 61 -13.97 -6.65 13.87
N TYR A 62 -14.83 -7.66 13.95
CA TYR A 62 -16.22 -7.48 14.34
C TYR A 62 -16.35 -7.01 15.79
N TRP A 63 -15.57 -7.57 16.72
CA TRP A 63 -15.56 -7.12 18.12
C TRP A 63 -15.13 -5.66 18.23
N ILE A 64 -14.09 -5.29 17.49
CA ILE A 64 -13.65 -3.90 17.37
C ILE A 64 -14.80 -3.01 16.90
N PHE A 65 -15.42 -3.33 15.78
CA PHE A 65 -16.45 -2.47 15.19
C PHE A 65 -17.73 -2.39 16.03
N SER A 66 -18.12 -3.48 16.70
CA SER A 66 -19.38 -3.55 17.43
C SER A 66 -19.30 -3.02 18.86
N TYR A 67 -18.20 -3.31 19.58
CA TYR A 67 -18.01 -3.01 20.99
C TYR A 67 -16.86 -2.04 21.30
N PHE A 68 -15.65 -2.30 20.81
CA PHE A 68 -14.46 -1.57 21.26
C PHE A 68 -14.31 -0.17 20.62
N ARG A 69 -14.71 -0.02 19.35
CA ARG A 69 -14.88 1.22 18.60
C ARG A 69 -13.75 2.24 18.79
N GLU A 70 -14.07 3.43 19.26
CA GLU A 70 -13.18 4.58 19.36
C GLU A 70 -12.02 4.33 20.34
N GLN A 71 -12.16 3.35 21.25
CA GLN A 71 -11.08 2.93 22.16
C GLN A 71 -9.87 2.37 21.40
N VAL A 72 -10.06 1.80 20.20
CA VAL A 72 -8.91 1.43 19.35
C VAL A 72 -8.10 2.66 19.03
N CYS A 73 -8.76 3.75 18.61
CA CYS A 73 -8.11 4.96 18.14
C CYS A 73 -7.36 5.68 19.27
N THR A 74 -7.90 5.67 20.50
CA THR A 74 -7.32 6.38 21.64
C THR A 74 -6.28 5.55 22.42
N LEU A 75 -6.46 4.23 22.55
CA LEU A 75 -5.62 3.38 23.39
C LEU A 75 -4.63 2.49 22.62
N VAL A 76 -5.04 1.95 21.46
CA VAL A 76 -4.27 0.93 20.74
C VAL A 76 -3.51 1.51 19.56
N CYS A 77 -4.13 2.45 18.85
CA CYS A 77 -3.60 2.98 17.60
C CYS A 77 -2.48 4.00 17.86
N PRO A 78 -1.23 3.72 17.45
CA PRO A 78 -0.15 4.69 17.60
C PRO A 78 -0.36 5.91 16.69
N TYR A 79 -1.16 5.79 15.64
CA TYR A 79 -1.43 6.85 14.67
C TYR A 79 -2.06 8.08 15.30
N GLY A 80 -3.02 7.93 16.23
CA GLY A 80 -3.65 9.08 16.90
C GLY A 80 -2.65 9.95 17.64
N ARG A 81 -1.61 9.34 18.23
CA ARG A 81 -0.51 10.08 18.87
C ARG A 81 0.45 10.71 17.86
N LEU A 82 0.75 10.00 16.77
CA LEU A 82 1.62 10.51 15.71
C LEU A 82 0.99 11.68 14.94
N GLN A 83 -0.35 11.74 14.84
CA GLN A 83 -1.06 12.83 14.17
C GLN A 83 -0.76 14.19 14.79
N GLY A 84 -0.54 14.27 16.11
CA GLY A 84 -0.19 15.54 16.76
C GLY A 84 1.10 16.18 16.24
N VAL A 85 2.06 15.38 15.74
CA VAL A 85 3.33 15.88 15.16
C VAL A 85 3.16 16.33 13.70
N LEU A 86 2.11 15.86 13.03
CA LEU A 86 1.82 16.19 11.63
C LEU A 86 0.99 17.47 11.47
N LEU A 87 0.46 18.02 12.57
CA LEU A 87 -0.32 19.25 12.56
C LEU A 87 0.58 20.47 12.67
N ASP A 88 0.24 21.51 11.91
CA ASP A 88 0.78 22.85 12.05
C ASP A 88 -0.34 23.89 12.19
N GLN A 89 0.02 25.15 12.38
CA GLN A 89 -0.95 26.24 12.59
C GLN A 89 -1.85 26.51 11.38
N ASP A 90 -1.47 26.00 10.21
CA ASP A 90 -2.18 26.14 8.94
C ASP A 90 -3.04 24.90 8.64
N SER A 91 -2.91 23.84 9.44
CA SER A 91 -3.68 22.61 9.30
C SER A 91 -5.14 22.84 9.66
N ILE A 92 -6.04 22.46 8.75
CA ILE A 92 -7.48 22.56 8.95
C ILE A 92 -7.92 21.47 9.92
N VAL A 93 -8.50 21.87 11.03
CA VAL A 93 -9.05 20.98 12.06
C VAL A 93 -10.46 21.43 12.44
N ILE A 94 -11.15 20.61 13.23
CA ILE A 94 -12.35 21.08 13.91
C ILE A 94 -11.91 21.93 15.10
N ALA A 95 -12.21 23.23 15.07
CA ALA A 95 -11.76 24.17 16.09
C ALA A 95 -12.94 24.96 16.67
N TYR A 96 -12.84 25.26 17.97
CA TYR A 96 -13.69 26.23 18.66
C TYR A 96 -13.09 27.63 18.52
N ASP A 97 -13.91 28.60 18.12
CA ASP A 97 -13.52 30.01 18.03
C ASP A 97 -13.57 30.66 19.42
N ASN A 98 -12.42 30.64 20.09
CA ASN A 98 -12.22 31.23 21.41
C ASN A 98 -12.36 32.75 21.42
N PHE A 99 -11.97 33.45 20.34
CA PHE A 99 -12.11 34.92 20.26
C PHE A 99 -13.56 35.38 20.14
N ARG A 100 -14.41 34.54 19.58
CA ARG A 100 -15.85 34.77 19.46
C ARG A 100 -16.62 34.23 20.66
N GLY A 101 -16.23 33.06 21.17
CA GLY A 101 -16.96 32.33 22.20
C GLY A 101 -16.70 32.81 23.63
N GLU A 102 -15.51 33.35 23.91
CA GLU A 102 -15.09 33.73 25.25
C GLU A 102 -15.22 35.24 25.52
N PRO A 103 -15.52 35.68 26.76
CA PRO A 103 -15.78 34.85 27.94
C PRO A 103 -17.16 34.18 27.87
N ARG A 104 -17.19 32.85 28.02
CA ARG A 104 -18.44 32.08 27.98
C ARG A 104 -19.28 32.29 29.22
N GLY A 105 -20.59 32.18 29.08
CA GLY A 105 -21.48 32.27 30.24
C GLY A 105 -22.94 32.01 29.91
N LYS A 106 -23.72 31.65 30.94
CA LYS A 106 -25.13 31.30 30.77
C LYS A 106 -25.93 32.50 30.27
N LEU A 107 -26.78 32.25 29.27
CA LEU A 107 -27.68 33.26 28.73
C LEU A 107 -28.74 33.63 29.80
N LYS A 108 -28.79 34.89 30.20
CA LYS A 108 -29.84 35.42 31.08
C LYS A 108 -30.90 36.13 30.25
N LYS A 109 -32.16 35.72 30.41
CA LYS A 109 -33.32 36.44 29.87
C LYS A 109 -33.32 37.85 30.48
N ASN A 110 -33.19 38.89 29.65
CA ASN A 110 -33.23 40.34 29.97
C ASN A 110 -31.90 41.10 30.11
N GLU A 111 -30.73 40.50 29.84
CA GLU A 111 -29.48 41.29 29.67
C GLU A 111 -29.26 41.62 28.19
N ALA A 112 -29.57 42.87 27.79
CA ALA A 112 -29.55 43.30 26.38
C ALA A 112 -28.15 43.40 25.74
N LYS A 113 -27.08 43.14 26.49
CA LYS A 113 -25.68 43.02 26.02
C LYS A 113 -24.81 42.60 27.21
N SER A 114 -24.80 41.31 27.51
CA SER A 114 -23.81 40.77 28.44
C SER A 114 -22.42 40.91 27.80
N LYS A 115 -21.36 41.18 28.57
CA LYS A 115 -19.95 41.19 28.09
C LYS A 115 -19.45 39.78 27.72
N LEU A 116 -20.37 38.84 27.52
CA LEU A 116 -20.13 37.43 27.26
C LEU A 116 -20.04 37.18 25.77
N GLY A 117 -19.18 36.24 25.39
CA GLY A 117 -19.05 35.79 24.01
C GLY A 117 -20.25 34.95 23.55
N ASP A 118 -20.10 34.35 22.37
CA ASP A 118 -21.17 33.61 21.73
C ASP A 118 -21.47 32.27 22.40
N CYS A 119 -20.52 31.71 23.15
CA CYS A 119 -20.68 30.45 23.88
C CYS A 119 -21.52 30.62 25.15
N ILE A 120 -22.65 29.91 25.22
CA ILE A 120 -23.57 29.97 26.37
C ILE A 120 -23.28 28.93 27.48
N ASP A 121 -22.13 28.24 27.41
CA ASP A 121 -21.70 27.21 28.36
C ASP A 121 -22.73 26.08 28.59
N CYS A 122 -23.33 25.59 27.50
CA CYS A 122 -24.35 24.53 27.55
C CYS A 122 -23.81 23.10 27.65
N ASN A 123 -22.50 22.88 27.47
CA ASN A 123 -21.83 21.57 27.42
C ASN A 123 -22.31 20.56 26.36
N LEU A 124 -23.27 20.93 25.49
CA LEU A 124 -23.78 20.01 24.46
C LEU A 124 -22.69 19.49 23.50
N CYS A 125 -21.66 20.30 23.21
CA CYS A 125 -20.53 19.86 22.38
C CYS A 125 -19.70 18.74 23.03
N VAL A 126 -19.65 18.67 24.36
CA VAL A 126 -18.99 17.62 25.13
C VAL A 126 -19.88 16.38 25.17
N ASP A 127 -21.19 16.55 25.43
CA ASP A 127 -22.15 15.46 25.55
C ASP A 127 -22.31 14.64 24.27
N VAL A 128 -22.20 15.29 23.10
CA VAL A 128 -22.26 14.61 21.79
C VAL A 128 -20.92 14.02 21.35
N CYS A 129 -19.83 14.33 22.06
CA CYS A 129 -18.51 13.87 21.66
C CYS A 129 -18.34 12.37 21.96
N PRO A 130 -18.05 11.52 20.95
CA PRO A 130 -17.89 10.09 21.18
C PRO A 130 -16.68 9.75 22.05
N THR A 131 -15.68 10.64 22.11
CA THR A 131 -14.48 10.47 22.94
C THR A 131 -14.50 11.31 24.22
N GLY A 132 -15.58 12.07 24.46
CA GLY A 132 -15.76 12.83 25.70
C GLY A 132 -14.81 14.03 25.88
N ILE A 133 -14.19 14.51 24.80
CA ILE A 133 -13.33 15.70 24.86
C ILE A 133 -14.14 16.99 24.96
N ASP A 134 -13.51 18.03 25.52
CA ASP A 134 -14.05 19.38 25.53
C ASP A 134 -13.29 20.24 24.51
N ILE A 135 -13.89 20.35 23.33
CA ILE A 135 -13.35 21.10 22.18
C ILE A 135 -13.02 22.57 22.49
N ARG A 136 -13.55 23.12 23.58
CA ARG A 136 -13.23 24.49 24.03
C ARG A 136 -11.84 24.60 24.65
N ASN A 137 -11.24 23.48 25.06
CA ASN A 137 -9.87 23.42 25.57
C ASN A 137 -8.82 23.33 24.46
N GLY A 138 -9.24 23.45 23.19
CA GLY A 138 -8.36 23.40 22.03
C GLY A 138 -8.27 22.00 21.41
N ILE A 139 -7.19 21.78 20.65
CA ILE A 139 -6.99 20.53 19.91
C ILE A 139 -6.54 19.43 20.89
N GLN A 140 -7.29 18.34 20.93
CA GLN A 140 -7.02 17.18 21.77
C GLN A 140 -6.78 15.94 20.89
N LEU A 141 -5.86 15.06 21.31
CA LEU A 141 -5.42 13.89 20.54
C LEU A 141 -6.52 12.84 20.36
N GLU A 142 -7.52 12.85 21.23
CA GLU A 142 -8.66 11.94 21.20
C GLU A 142 -9.75 12.39 20.21
N CYS A 143 -9.61 13.55 19.57
CA CYS A 143 -10.56 14.02 18.58
C CYS A 143 -10.54 13.11 17.33
N VAL A 144 -11.69 12.52 16.99
CA VAL A 144 -11.85 11.68 15.78
C VAL A 144 -12.42 12.44 14.58
N ASN A 145 -12.50 13.77 14.65
CA ASN A 145 -13.00 14.66 13.60
C ASN A 145 -14.41 14.30 13.05
N CYS A 146 -15.31 13.81 13.92
CA CYS A 146 -16.65 13.34 13.53
C CYS A 146 -17.72 14.44 13.34
N THR A 147 -17.37 15.72 13.54
CA THR A 147 -18.24 16.92 13.41
C THR A 147 -19.49 17.00 14.29
N ALA A 148 -19.79 16.01 15.13
CA ALA A 148 -20.98 16.03 15.98
C ALA A 148 -21.09 17.30 16.87
N CYS A 149 -19.94 17.82 17.33
CA CYS A 149 -19.89 19.05 18.11
C CYS A 149 -20.27 20.31 17.31
N ILE A 150 -20.02 20.35 16.00
CA ILE A 150 -20.42 21.45 15.11
C ILE A 150 -21.94 21.49 15.04
N ASP A 151 -22.56 20.36 14.67
CA ASP A 151 -24.02 20.26 14.50
C ASP A 151 -24.77 20.61 15.79
N ALA A 152 -24.28 20.11 16.93
CA ALA A 152 -24.86 20.40 18.23
C ALA A 152 -24.73 21.89 18.61
N CYS A 153 -23.59 22.50 18.31
CA CYS A 153 -23.35 23.91 18.61
C CYS A 153 -24.18 24.83 17.70
N ASP A 154 -24.24 24.56 16.41
CA ASP A 154 -25.03 25.34 15.45
C ASP A 154 -26.52 25.28 15.78
N THR A 155 -27.03 24.12 16.22
CA THR A 155 -28.42 23.98 16.70
C THR A 155 -28.70 24.89 17.90
N VAL A 156 -27.71 25.15 18.75
CA VAL A 156 -27.83 26.10 19.87
C VAL A 156 -27.77 27.53 19.38
N MET A 157 -26.82 27.85 18.48
CA MET A 157 -26.67 29.19 17.90
C MET A 157 -27.95 29.65 17.21
N ASP A 158 -28.59 28.77 16.43
CA ASP A 158 -29.87 29.05 15.78
C ASP A 158 -30.99 29.37 16.79
N LYS A 159 -31.04 28.66 17.92
CA LYS A 159 -32.08 28.88 18.96
C LYS A 159 -31.92 30.19 19.72
N ILE A 160 -30.71 30.71 19.79
CA ILE A 160 -30.39 31.97 20.49
C ILE A 160 -30.18 33.13 19.51
N ASP A 161 -30.49 32.92 18.23
CA ASP A 161 -30.37 33.91 17.14
C ASP A 161 -28.95 34.50 17.02
N ARG A 162 -27.94 33.62 17.08
CA ARG A 162 -26.52 33.95 16.88
C ARG A 162 -26.00 33.28 15.61
N PRO A 163 -24.95 33.83 14.96
CA PRO A 163 -24.41 33.22 13.75
C PRO A 163 -23.91 31.78 14.01
N ARG A 164 -23.98 30.91 13.00
CA ARG A 164 -23.39 29.56 13.07
C ARG A 164 -21.86 29.60 13.05
N GLY A 165 -21.22 28.45 13.24
CA GLY A 165 -19.77 28.29 13.08
C GLY A 165 -18.95 28.79 14.26
N LEU A 166 -19.51 28.71 15.48
CA LEU A 166 -18.73 28.89 16.70
C LEU A 166 -17.72 27.75 16.88
N ILE A 167 -18.11 26.53 16.49
CA ILE A 167 -17.19 25.42 16.20
C ILE A 167 -17.26 25.18 14.70
N ARG A 168 -16.11 25.13 14.01
CA ARG A 168 -16.06 24.99 12.54
C ARG A 168 -14.76 24.34 12.09
N TYR A 169 -14.71 23.98 10.81
CA TYR A 169 -13.46 23.65 10.14
C TYR A 169 -12.64 24.92 9.92
N ASP A 170 -11.51 25.02 10.61
CA ASP A 170 -10.61 26.16 10.49
C ASP A 170 -9.19 25.77 10.91
N SER A 171 -8.21 26.59 10.54
CA SER A 171 -6.85 26.46 11.06
C SER A 171 -6.69 27.32 12.32
N LEU A 172 -5.66 27.06 13.11
CA LEU A 172 -5.37 27.90 14.28
C LEU A 172 -5.14 29.37 13.86
N ARG A 173 -4.46 29.61 12.73
CA ARG A 173 -4.33 30.97 12.17
C ARG A 173 -5.66 31.56 11.72
N GLY A 174 -6.55 30.76 11.13
CA GLY A 174 -7.87 31.24 10.73
C GLY A 174 -8.71 31.69 11.92
N ILE A 175 -8.62 30.99 13.04
CA ILE A 175 -9.25 31.39 14.30
C ILE A 175 -8.59 32.64 14.89
N GLU A 176 -7.26 32.65 15.07
CA GLU A 176 -6.53 33.72 15.75
C GLU A 176 -6.46 35.04 14.96
N LYS A 177 -6.18 34.94 13.66
CA LYS A 177 -5.92 36.08 12.79
C LYS A 177 -7.08 36.44 11.87
N LYS A 178 -8.14 35.62 11.85
CA LYS A 178 -9.27 35.75 10.90
C LYS A 178 -8.81 35.71 9.44
N GLU A 179 -7.69 35.04 9.18
CA GLU A 179 -7.16 34.80 7.84
C GLU A 179 -7.92 33.65 7.19
N LYS A 180 -8.34 33.81 5.93
CA LYS A 180 -8.92 32.68 5.18
C LYS A 180 -7.82 31.67 4.85
N PHE A 181 -8.22 30.42 4.63
CA PHE A 181 -7.32 29.38 4.15
C PHE A 181 -6.50 29.87 2.95
N HIS A 182 -5.19 29.73 3.03
CA HIS A 182 -4.25 30.05 1.96
C HIS A 182 -3.25 28.92 1.77
N PHE A 183 -2.84 28.67 0.53
CA PHE A 183 -1.90 27.61 0.22
C PHE A 183 -0.49 28.03 0.63
N THR A 184 0.05 27.42 1.69
CA THR A 184 1.35 27.85 2.25
C THR A 184 2.53 27.33 1.42
N PRO A 185 3.71 27.98 1.48
CA PRO A 185 4.92 27.47 0.83
C PRO A 185 5.28 26.05 1.26
N ARG A 186 4.99 25.69 2.53
CA ARG A 186 5.19 24.33 3.06
C ARG A 186 4.25 23.32 2.38
N MET A 187 2.96 23.66 2.24
CA MET A 187 2.00 22.83 1.51
C MET A 187 2.43 22.66 0.05
N ALA A 188 2.88 23.74 -0.60
CA ALA A 188 3.43 23.68 -1.95
C ALA A 188 4.62 22.73 -2.05
N GLY A 189 5.55 22.80 -1.08
CA GLY A 189 6.67 21.87 -0.97
C GLY A 189 6.22 20.41 -0.89
N TYR A 190 5.34 20.08 0.06
CA TYR A 190 4.85 18.71 0.22
C TYR A 190 4.04 18.20 -0.97
N SER A 191 3.19 19.05 -1.57
CA SER A 191 2.44 18.70 -2.78
C SER A 191 3.38 18.46 -3.96
N SER A 192 4.44 19.25 -4.12
CA SER A 192 5.40 19.07 -5.20
C SER A 192 6.16 17.73 -5.07
N VAL A 193 6.61 17.38 -3.86
CA VAL A 193 7.26 16.10 -3.57
C VAL A 193 6.30 14.93 -3.80
N LEU A 194 5.05 15.04 -3.34
CA LEU A 194 4.04 14.01 -3.56
C LEU A 194 3.77 13.80 -5.06
N ILE A 195 3.59 14.87 -5.83
CA ILE A 195 3.40 14.80 -7.28
C ILE A 195 4.61 14.17 -7.95
N LEU A 196 5.84 14.52 -7.54
CA LEU A 196 7.06 13.92 -8.07
C LEU A 196 7.10 12.41 -7.82
N ILE A 197 6.85 11.98 -6.58
CA ILE A 197 6.84 10.55 -6.20
C ILE A 197 5.76 9.81 -6.98
N LEU A 198 4.53 10.34 -7.05
CA LEU A 198 3.44 9.74 -7.80
C LEU A 198 3.74 9.66 -9.30
N SER A 199 4.40 10.67 -9.86
CA SER A 199 4.81 10.70 -11.26
C SER A 199 5.88 9.65 -11.55
N VAL A 200 6.91 9.56 -10.70
CA VAL A 200 7.95 8.53 -10.80
C VAL A 200 7.35 7.13 -10.65
N LEU A 201 6.49 6.91 -9.67
CA LEU A 201 5.81 5.63 -9.47
C LEU A 201 4.95 5.27 -10.69
N SER A 202 4.17 6.20 -11.21
CA SER A 202 3.32 5.99 -12.38
C SER A 202 4.16 5.68 -13.62
N TYR A 203 5.25 6.42 -13.83
CA TYR A 203 6.19 6.15 -14.91
C TYR A 203 6.81 4.75 -14.79
N LEU A 204 7.32 4.37 -13.62
CA LEU A 204 7.88 3.03 -13.38
C LEU A 204 6.84 1.93 -13.55
N LEU A 205 5.58 2.17 -13.19
CA LEU A 205 4.50 1.21 -13.33
C LEU A 205 4.10 1.01 -14.81
N VAL A 206 4.00 2.09 -15.58
CA VAL A 206 3.63 2.04 -17.01
C VAL A 206 4.77 1.49 -17.87
N THR A 207 6.02 1.80 -17.54
CA THR A 207 7.21 1.30 -18.24
C THR A 207 7.67 -0.07 -17.75
N ARG A 208 7.00 -0.65 -16.74
CA ARG A 208 7.33 -1.96 -16.20
C ARG A 208 7.21 -3.02 -17.29
N SER A 209 8.30 -3.74 -17.54
CA SER A 209 8.26 -4.88 -18.45
C SER A 209 7.47 -6.05 -17.85
N ASP A 210 6.66 -6.70 -18.69
CA ASP A 210 5.88 -7.89 -18.33
C ASP A 210 6.76 -9.10 -17.99
N LEU A 211 7.99 -9.11 -18.48
CA LEU A 211 8.96 -10.19 -18.25
C LEU A 211 10.24 -9.61 -17.69
N SER A 212 10.80 -10.31 -16.71
CA SER A 212 12.14 -10.06 -16.19
C SER A 212 12.99 -11.28 -16.47
N ILE A 213 13.99 -11.12 -17.33
CA ILE A 213 14.88 -12.21 -17.76
C ILE A 213 16.30 -11.80 -17.45
N ASN A 214 16.97 -12.58 -16.61
CA ASN A 214 18.36 -12.38 -16.24
C ASN A 214 19.13 -13.66 -16.60
N ILE A 215 20.11 -13.52 -17.48
CA ILE A 215 21.00 -14.60 -17.88
C ILE A 215 22.40 -14.20 -17.45
N LEU A 216 22.99 -14.98 -16.55
CA LEU A 216 24.31 -14.74 -16.00
C LEU A 216 25.12 -16.02 -16.14
N ARG A 217 26.41 -15.91 -16.48
CA ARG A 217 27.31 -17.05 -16.41
C ARG A 217 27.45 -17.47 -14.95
N THR A 218 27.34 -18.75 -14.64
CA THR A 218 27.42 -19.23 -13.26
C THR A 218 28.78 -18.84 -12.66
N PRO A 219 28.82 -18.04 -11.59
CA PRO A 219 30.06 -17.57 -10.99
C PRO A 219 30.94 -18.72 -10.50
N GLY A 220 32.26 -18.58 -10.61
CA GLY A 220 33.23 -19.56 -10.10
C GLY A 220 33.43 -20.81 -10.96
N LEU A 221 32.62 -21.02 -12.00
CA LEU A 221 32.80 -22.14 -12.93
C LEU A 221 33.67 -21.75 -14.12
N LEU A 222 34.66 -22.58 -14.42
CA LEU A 222 35.43 -22.53 -15.67
C LEU A 222 34.64 -23.19 -16.82
N PHE A 223 35.19 -23.13 -18.03
CA PHE A 223 34.67 -23.90 -19.14
C PHE A 223 34.87 -25.40 -18.90
N GLN A 224 33.94 -26.22 -19.37
CA GLN A 224 34.03 -27.66 -19.32
C GLN A 224 34.35 -28.18 -20.72
N GLU A 225 35.24 -29.17 -20.80
CA GLU A 225 35.48 -29.87 -22.07
C GLU A 225 34.39 -30.91 -22.30
N GLN A 226 33.88 -30.94 -23.53
CA GLN A 226 32.80 -31.81 -23.96
C GLN A 226 33.37 -32.73 -25.08
N PRO A 227 32.82 -33.94 -25.29
CA PRO A 227 33.18 -34.77 -26.44
C PRO A 227 33.03 -34.01 -27.78
N ASP A 228 33.72 -34.48 -28.82
CA ASP A 228 33.73 -33.90 -30.17
C ASP A 228 34.37 -32.50 -30.29
N ASN A 229 35.43 -32.23 -29.53
CA ASN A 229 36.18 -30.97 -29.58
C ASN A 229 35.31 -29.73 -29.31
N LYS A 230 34.35 -29.88 -28.39
CA LYS A 230 33.43 -28.83 -27.94
C LYS A 230 33.79 -28.37 -26.52
N CYS A 231 33.43 -27.14 -26.19
CA CYS A 231 33.49 -26.60 -24.83
C CYS A 231 32.11 -26.14 -24.40
N SER A 232 31.84 -26.20 -23.10
CA SER A 232 30.58 -25.73 -22.54
C SER A 232 30.77 -24.80 -21.35
N ASN A 233 29.83 -23.87 -21.19
CA ASN A 233 29.69 -23.04 -19.99
C ASN A 233 28.28 -23.18 -19.44
N ILE A 234 28.17 -23.11 -18.12
CA ILE A 234 26.90 -23.12 -17.41
C ILE A 234 26.46 -21.67 -17.17
N TYR A 235 25.19 -21.40 -17.43
CA TYR A 235 24.53 -20.13 -17.21
C TYR A 235 23.32 -20.32 -16.30
N ASP A 236 23.13 -19.39 -15.37
CA ASP A 236 21.92 -19.25 -14.57
C ASP A 236 20.92 -18.38 -15.33
N LEU A 237 19.70 -18.90 -15.47
CA LEU A 237 18.56 -18.27 -16.13
C LEU A 237 17.49 -18.02 -15.08
N ASN A 238 17.32 -16.77 -14.70
CA ASN A 238 16.26 -16.35 -13.79
C ASN A 238 15.20 -15.61 -14.61
N ILE A 239 14.02 -16.21 -14.73
CA ILE A 239 12.89 -15.63 -15.43
C ILE A 239 11.76 -15.37 -14.44
N THR A 240 11.12 -14.22 -14.55
CA THR A 240 9.89 -13.91 -13.82
C THR A 240 8.86 -13.39 -14.79
N ASN A 241 7.75 -14.13 -14.91
CA ASN A 241 6.57 -13.67 -15.61
C ASN A 241 5.77 -12.77 -14.68
N LYS A 242 5.70 -11.48 -14.99
CA LYS A 242 4.94 -10.48 -14.21
C LYS A 242 3.55 -10.22 -14.81
N SER A 243 3.22 -10.89 -15.91
CA SER A 243 1.93 -10.80 -16.59
C SER A 243 0.92 -11.82 -16.04
N PHE A 244 -0.33 -11.66 -16.46
CA PHE A 244 -1.43 -12.59 -16.17
C PHE A 244 -1.58 -13.71 -17.21
N ASN A 245 -0.73 -13.76 -18.23
CA ASN A 245 -0.82 -14.70 -19.35
C ASN A 245 0.33 -15.70 -19.32
N TYR A 246 0.07 -16.89 -19.87
CA TYR A 246 1.12 -17.87 -20.16
C TYR A 246 2.06 -17.33 -21.22
N THR A 247 3.36 -17.48 -21.00
CA THR A 247 4.39 -16.95 -21.91
C THR A 247 5.42 -18.04 -22.19
N PRO A 248 5.42 -18.64 -23.39
CA PRO A 248 6.49 -19.56 -23.80
C PRO A 248 7.75 -18.75 -24.11
N ILE A 249 8.91 -19.27 -23.70
CA ILE A 249 10.20 -18.60 -23.93
C ILE A 249 11.13 -19.51 -24.74
N GLU A 250 11.72 -18.94 -25.78
CA GLU A 250 12.72 -19.58 -26.62
C GLU A 250 14.04 -18.79 -26.58
N LEU A 251 15.16 -19.48 -26.44
CA LEU A 251 16.50 -18.89 -26.43
C LEU A 251 17.19 -19.19 -27.76
N LYS A 252 17.70 -18.15 -28.43
CA LYS A 252 18.48 -18.28 -29.69
C LYS A 252 19.82 -17.57 -29.57
N LEU A 253 20.83 -18.09 -30.26
CA LEU A 253 22.15 -17.45 -30.37
C LEU A 253 22.18 -16.56 -31.61
N LYS A 254 22.76 -15.36 -31.50
CA LYS A 254 22.86 -14.40 -32.62
C LYS A 254 24.20 -14.46 -33.35
N ASN A 255 25.30 -14.47 -32.59
CA ASN A 255 26.64 -14.19 -33.13
C ASN A 255 27.52 -15.44 -33.28
N VAL A 256 27.08 -16.58 -32.75
CA VAL A 256 27.85 -17.83 -32.73
C VAL A 256 26.91 -19.00 -33.01
N GLU A 257 27.40 -19.98 -33.77
CA GLU A 257 26.73 -21.27 -33.94
C GLU A 257 27.07 -22.18 -32.76
N GLY A 258 26.04 -22.63 -32.07
CA GLY A 258 26.16 -23.35 -30.83
C GLY A 258 24.87 -24.04 -30.44
N GLU A 259 24.98 -24.98 -29.50
CA GLU A 259 23.85 -25.70 -28.96
C GLU A 259 23.53 -25.15 -27.56
N LEU A 260 22.26 -24.81 -27.34
CA LEU A 260 21.73 -24.43 -26.03
C LEU A 260 21.00 -25.64 -25.45
N LYS A 261 21.54 -26.22 -24.39
CA LYS A 261 20.95 -27.35 -23.69
C LYS A 261 20.41 -26.92 -22.34
N LEU A 262 19.09 -26.83 -22.22
CA LEU A 262 18.42 -26.54 -20.94
C LEU A 262 18.66 -27.70 -19.95
N LEU A 263 18.93 -27.35 -18.70
CA LEU A 263 19.05 -28.29 -17.58
C LEU A 263 17.76 -28.20 -16.75
N GLY A 264 16.76 -29.00 -17.11
CA GLY A 264 15.45 -29.04 -16.44
C GLY A 264 14.28 -29.11 -17.40
N ASP A 265 13.12 -28.66 -16.92
CA ASP A 265 11.85 -28.66 -17.66
C ASP A 265 11.79 -27.57 -18.75
N GLU A 266 10.81 -27.69 -19.65
CA GLU A 266 10.54 -26.72 -20.70
C GLU A 266 10.25 -25.31 -20.14
N LEU A 267 10.70 -24.27 -20.84
CA LEU A 267 10.51 -22.86 -20.45
C LEU A 267 9.09 -22.36 -20.77
N ASN A 268 8.09 -22.93 -20.13
CA ASN A 268 6.69 -22.49 -20.23
C ASN A 268 6.23 -21.88 -18.90
N LEU A 269 6.32 -20.55 -18.79
CA LEU A 269 6.02 -19.86 -17.53
C LEU A 269 4.53 -19.61 -17.34
N LYS A 270 4.01 -20.00 -16.18
CA LYS A 270 2.67 -19.62 -15.72
C LYS A 270 2.61 -18.11 -15.41
N PRO A 271 1.40 -17.54 -15.34
CA PRO A 271 1.19 -16.20 -14.82
C PRO A 271 1.83 -16.01 -13.45
N GLN A 272 2.51 -14.88 -13.23
CA GLN A 272 3.14 -14.51 -11.95
C GLN A 272 4.21 -15.49 -11.43
N GLU A 273 4.65 -16.44 -12.24
CA GLU A 273 5.63 -17.45 -11.84
C GLU A 273 7.07 -16.92 -11.97
N LYS A 274 7.88 -17.24 -10.96
CA LYS A 274 9.33 -17.14 -11.03
C LYS A 274 9.89 -18.53 -11.32
N HIS A 275 10.66 -18.63 -12.40
CA HIS A 275 11.32 -19.86 -12.80
C HIS A 275 12.82 -19.61 -12.86
N ASP A 276 13.56 -20.35 -12.03
CA ASP A 276 15.01 -20.31 -11.99
C ASP A 276 15.53 -21.65 -12.54
N SER A 277 16.27 -21.60 -13.64
CA SER A 277 16.86 -22.78 -14.27
C SER A 277 18.29 -22.51 -14.69
N LYS A 278 18.97 -23.55 -15.16
CA LYS A 278 20.31 -23.44 -15.72
C LYS A 278 20.32 -23.98 -17.14
N PHE A 279 21.23 -23.50 -17.95
CA PHE A 279 21.48 -24.10 -19.25
C PHE A 279 22.98 -24.17 -19.55
N LEU A 280 23.33 -25.17 -20.34
CA LEU A 280 24.65 -25.33 -20.93
C LEU A 280 24.62 -24.68 -22.30
N LEU A 281 25.54 -23.76 -22.53
CA LEU A 281 25.87 -23.32 -23.87
C LEU A 281 27.09 -24.11 -24.33
N ILE A 282 26.95 -24.81 -25.45
CA ILE A 282 28.00 -25.65 -26.03
C ILE A 282 28.45 -25.02 -27.35
N LEU A 283 29.74 -24.73 -27.45
CA LEU A 283 30.37 -24.16 -28.65
C LEU A 283 31.51 -25.07 -29.12
N PRO A 284 31.71 -25.22 -30.45
CA PRO A 284 32.89 -25.90 -30.97
C PRO A 284 34.15 -25.09 -30.63
N LYS A 285 35.26 -25.75 -30.25
CA LYS A 285 36.52 -25.07 -29.86
C LYS A 285 37.05 -24.14 -30.96
N THR A 286 36.76 -24.43 -32.23
CA THR A 286 37.13 -23.61 -33.40
C THR A 286 36.46 -22.25 -33.45
N SER A 287 35.28 -22.09 -32.84
CA SER A 287 34.55 -20.81 -32.77
C SER A 287 35.05 -19.89 -31.66
N ILE A 288 35.93 -20.39 -30.78
CA ILE A 288 36.45 -19.68 -29.61
C ILE A 288 37.79 -19.03 -29.97
N ALA A 289 37.74 -17.75 -30.35
CA ALA A 289 38.94 -17.01 -30.73
C ALA A 289 39.73 -16.44 -29.53
N LYS A 290 39.06 -16.21 -28.38
CA LYS A 290 39.64 -15.60 -27.18
C LYS A 290 39.17 -16.34 -25.93
N MET A 291 39.99 -16.28 -24.87
CA MET A 291 39.60 -16.82 -23.55
C MET A 291 38.23 -16.30 -23.10
N ASN A 292 37.94 -15.03 -23.36
CA ASN A 292 36.64 -14.44 -23.10
C ASN A 292 35.99 -14.00 -24.42
N THR A 293 35.11 -14.85 -24.96
CA THR A 293 34.42 -14.62 -26.23
C THR A 293 33.06 -13.97 -25.98
N PRO A 294 32.80 -12.74 -26.47
CA PRO A 294 31.51 -12.08 -26.27
C PRO A 294 30.43 -12.82 -27.07
N ILE A 295 29.33 -13.16 -26.41
CA ILE A 295 28.19 -13.83 -27.00
C ILE A 295 26.91 -13.05 -26.75
N THR A 296 25.93 -13.26 -27.60
CA THR A 296 24.64 -12.57 -27.52
C THR A 296 23.53 -13.60 -27.64
N ILE A 297 22.72 -13.66 -26.59
CA ILE A 297 21.57 -14.55 -26.47
C ILE A 297 20.32 -13.71 -26.68
N LEU A 298 19.52 -14.09 -27.68
CA LEU A 298 18.23 -13.50 -27.98
C LEU A 298 17.13 -14.32 -27.30
N VAL A 299 16.24 -13.62 -26.62
CA VAL A 299 15.13 -14.24 -25.91
C VAL A 299 13.84 -13.88 -26.63
N TYR A 300 13.16 -14.90 -27.15
CA TYR A 300 11.93 -14.77 -27.91
C TYR A 300 10.73 -15.29 -27.11
N SER A 301 9.56 -14.74 -27.40
CA SER A 301 8.28 -15.33 -27.04
C SER A 301 7.30 -15.11 -28.19
N ASN A 302 6.67 -16.19 -28.67
CA ASN A 302 5.76 -16.15 -29.82
C ASN A 302 6.32 -15.34 -31.01
N ASP A 303 7.56 -15.63 -31.41
CA ASP A 303 8.31 -14.95 -32.49
C ASP A 303 8.61 -13.46 -32.28
N LYS A 304 8.25 -12.88 -31.13
CA LYS A 304 8.63 -11.51 -30.76
C LYS A 304 9.91 -11.51 -29.93
N LEU A 305 10.90 -10.73 -30.37
CA LEU A 305 12.12 -10.51 -29.59
C LEU A 305 11.79 -9.71 -28.33
N LEU A 306 12.02 -10.30 -27.16
CA LEU A 306 11.76 -9.68 -25.86
C LEU A 306 12.99 -8.95 -25.31
N LYS A 307 14.15 -9.61 -25.38
CA LYS A 307 15.39 -9.09 -24.79
C LYS A 307 16.60 -9.66 -25.51
N GLU A 308 17.60 -8.81 -25.71
CA GLU A 308 18.95 -9.20 -26.15
C GLU A 308 19.87 -9.16 -24.92
N VAL A 309 20.47 -10.29 -24.57
CA VAL A 309 21.40 -10.41 -23.44
C VAL A 309 22.81 -10.62 -23.96
N LYS A 310 23.67 -9.64 -23.71
CA LYS A 310 25.10 -9.74 -23.97
C LYS A 310 25.77 -10.39 -22.77
N THR A 311 26.48 -11.48 -23.00
CA THR A 311 27.24 -12.20 -21.98
C THR A 311 28.54 -12.70 -22.59
N SER A 312 29.33 -13.47 -21.85
CA SER A 312 30.65 -13.86 -22.27
C SER A 312 30.89 -15.34 -22.02
N PHE A 313 31.47 -16.00 -23.02
CA PHE A 313 31.83 -17.40 -23.02
C PHE A 313 33.30 -17.54 -22.66
N LEU A 314 33.62 -18.37 -21.67
CA LEU A 314 35.00 -18.72 -21.37
C LEU A 314 35.42 -19.92 -22.20
N GLY A 315 36.60 -19.87 -22.78
CA GLY A 315 37.13 -21.02 -23.50
C GLY A 315 38.64 -21.13 -23.40
N PRO A 316 39.19 -22.24 -23.91
CA PRO A 316 40.63 -22.45 -23.92
C PRO A 316 41.30 -21.38 -24.77
N VAL A 317 42.44 -20.85 -24.28
CA VAL A 317 43.28 -19.99 -25.10
C VAL A 317 43.85 -20.87 -26.21
N ALA A 318 43.50 -20.58 -27.47
CA ALA A 318 44.22 -21.19 -28.57
C ALA A 318 45.69 -20.81 -28.44
N GLU A 319 46.56 -21.78 -28.16
CA GLU A 319 47.99 -21.61 -28.35
C GLU A 319 48.18 -21.26 -29.83
N LYS A 320 48.40 -19.97 -30.12
CA LYS A 320 48.96 -19.58 -31.41
C LYS A 320 50.28 -20.33 -31.51
N GLY A 321 50.33 -21.27 -32.45
CA GLY A 321 51.41 -22.24 -32.59
C GLY A 321 52.80 -21.62 -32.46
N LYS A 322 53.63 -22.28 -31.65
CA LYS A 322 55.06 -22.37 -31.96
C LYS A 322 55.16 -23.26 -33.21
N SER A 323 55.21 -22.65 -34.40
CA SER A 323 55.90 -23.25 -35.53
C SER A 323 57.39 -23.00 -35.36
#